data_AF-A0A3M1G243-F1
#
_entry.id   AF-A0A3M1G243-F1
#
_cell.length_a   1.000
_cell.length_b   1.000
_cell.length_c   1.000
_cell.angle_alpha   90.00
_cell.angle_beta   90.00
_cell.angle_gamma   90.00
#
_symmetry.space_group_name_H-M   'P 1'
#
loop_
_entity.id
_entity.type
_entity.pdbx_description
1 polymer ?
#
loop_
_entity_poly.entity_id
_entity_poly.type
_entity_poly.pdbx_seq_one_letter_code
_entity_poly.pdbx_strand_id
1 'polypeptide(L)'
;GSRHGPGLSDALPELAALVDAGHVIALRWTALDPDDTTMAAGRRLMTASGVEAAIAALRDFRVPMQNILLADATGAIAFIAPGRVPVRNDASATKGVVPARGWTGTDEWIGWVPYAALPRRVDPADGLLATANEKIVGSDYPYYLTRDWTPPYRADRIDQLLRAQARHDRDSFAAMQHDTVSLEVRALKDAMLRRGAFQGRHGALRAALADWDGAMDGALPQPLIYIAWVHAFAERLFADELGPLFARHRANKADFLYHVLTQETFDAWCDDVTTVAMREDCAEILARALDDAVAALAHEQGRDWRRWRWADVHRMVHQHQPMSDAPALAWLFELAMHQGGGPGAIDVAYPGLSTPRPFDSVIGPSYRAIYDLAQPDQSLYVIPTGQSGQPLSRHYRDLSRIWRAQGYVRIPTQWAAASEGALGRLTLRPAKEKDGQHGRTAGHR
;
A
#
# COMPACT_ATOMS: atom_id res chain seq x y z
N GLY A 1 -31.37 -5.70 -6.64
CA GLY A 1 -30.12 -6.45 -6.84
C GLY A 1 -30.25 -7.30 -8.09
N SER A 2 -29.17 -7.49 -8.84
CA SER A 2 -29.13 -8.37 -10.01
C SER A 2 -28.52 -9.73 -9.63
N ARG A 3 -28.51 -10.70 -10.56
CA ARG A 3 -27.74 -11.96 -10.37
C ARG A 3 -26.24 -11.71 -10.17
N HIS A 4 -25.75 -10.54 -10.59
CA HIS A 4 -24.36 -10.10 -10.48
C HIS A 4 -24.05 -9.40 -9.16
N GLY A 5 -25.06 -9.17 -8.31
CA GLY A 5 -24.91 -8.46 -7.04
C GLY A 5 -25.64 -7.11 -7.01
N PRO A 6 -25.33 -6.27 -6.01
CA PRO A 6 -25.96 -4.96 -5.85
C PRO A 6 -25.61 -4.03 -7.02
N GLY A 7 -26.57 -3.16 -7.39
CA GLY A 7 -26.32 -2.07 -8.32
C GLY A 7 -25.50 -0.97 -7.61
N LEU A 8 -24.43 -0.52 -8.25
CA LEU A 8 -23.59 0.58 -7.77
C LEU A 8 -24.12 1.95 -8.21
N SER A 9 -24.86 2.01 -9.32
CA SER A 9 -25.33 3.25 -9.93
C SER A 9 -26.19 4.12 -8.99
N ASP A 10 -26.88 3.52 -8.02
CA ASP A 10 -27.66 4.27 -7.01
C ASP A 10 -26.76 4.90 -5.92
N ALA A 11 -25.60 4.30 -5.64
CA ALA A 11 -24.65 4.76 -4.63
C ALA A 11 -23.56 5.68 -5.20
N LEU A 12 -23.29 5.57 -6.51
CA LEU A 12 -22.28 6.34 -7.25
C LEU A 12 -22.94 6.90 -8.52
N PRO A 13 -23.61 8.06 -8.45
CA PRO A 13 -24.34 8.65 -9.58
C PRO A 13 -23.47 8.89 -10.82
N GLU A 14 -22.17 9.12 -10.64
CA GLU A 14 -21.21 9.25 -11.74
C GLU A 14 -21.11 7.97 -12.58
N LEU A 15 -21.37 6.80 -12.02
CA LEU A 15 -21.40 5.54 -12.75
C LEU A 15 -22.68 5.40 -13.59
N ALA A 16 -23.78 6.02 -13.17
CA ALA A 16 -25.01 6.05 -13.96
C ALA A 16 -24.82 6.84 -15.27
N ALA A 17 -23.95 7.86 -15.27
CA ALA A 17 -23.63 8.64 -16.46
C ALA A 17 -22.78 7.87 -17.49
N LEU A 18 -22.21 6.71 -17.13
CA LEU A 18 -21.36 5.89 -17.99
C LEU A 18 -22.11 4.78 -18.73
N VAL A 19 -23.42 4.63 -18.51
CA VAL A 19 -24.23 3.56 -19.08
C VAL A 19 -25.51 4.10 -19.72
N ASP A 20 -25.99 3.40 -20.76
CA ASP A 20 -27.22 3.77 -21.44
C ASP A 20 -28.45 3.70 -20.52
N ALA A 21 -29.48 4.47 -20.84
CA ALA A 21 -30.75 4.42 -20.14
C ALA A 21 -31.28 2.97 -20.05
N GLY A 22 -31.72 2.56 -18.86
CA GLY A 22 -32.19 1.20 -18.59
C GLY A 22 -31.09 0.21 -18.18
N HIS A 23 -29.82 0.63 -18.12
CA HIS A 23 -28.72 -0.17 -17.60
C HIS A 23 -28.20 0.37 -16.26
N VAL A 24 -27.59 -0.53 -15.48
CA VAL A 24 -26.92 -0.20 -14.23
C VAL A 24 -25.58 -0.93 -14.17
N ILE A 25 -24.61 -0.37 -13.47
CA ILE A 25 -23.36 -1.07 -13.13
C ILE A 25 -23.63 -1.88 -11.86
N ALA A 26 -23.40 -3.19 -11.91
CA ALA A 26 -23.52 -4.08 -10.76
C ALA A 26 -22.15 -4.60 -10.32
N LEU A 27 -21.96 -4.80 -9.00
CA LEU A 27 -20.72 -5.32 -8.43
C LEU A 27 -20.85 -6.81 -8.07
N ARG A 28 -20.14 -7.66 -8.81
CA ARG A 28 -19.89 -9.05 -8.40
C ARG A 28 -18.55 -9.12 -7.68
N TRP A 29 -18.60 -9.28 -6.37
CA TRP A 29 -17.42 -9.42 -5.52
C TRP A 29 -17.56 -10.65 -4.63
N THR A 30 -16.49 -11.42 -4.49
CA THR A 30 -16.48 -12.65 -3.69
C THR A 30 -16.78 -12.42 -2.22
N ALA A 31 -16.55 -11.20 -1.69
CA ALA A 31 -16.88 -10.87 -0.30
C ALA A 31 -18.39 -10.63 -0.07
N LEU A 32 -19.17 -10.57 -1.15
CA LEU A 32 -20.63 -10.48 -1.09
C LEU A 32 -21.30 -11.86 -1.21
N ASP A 33 -20.52 -12.94 -1.37
CA ASP A 33 -21.06 -14.29 -1.32
C ASP A 33 -21.46 -14.66 0.12
N PRO A 34 -22.61 -15.33 0.32
CA PRO A 34 -23.12 -15.62 1.66
C PRO A 34 -22.37 -16.73 2.40
N ASP A 35 -21.44 -17.43 1.74
CA ASP A 35 -20.70 -18.59 2.26
C ASP A 35 -19.24 -18.26 2.63
N ASP A 36 -18.97 -17.02 3.04
CA ASP A 36 -17.65 -16.62 3.53
C ASP A 36 -17.27 -17.36 4.82
N THR A 37 -16.16 -18.09 4.74
CA THR A 37 -15.59 -18.92 5.81
C THR A 37 -14.25 -18.39 6.33
N THR A 38 -13.85 -17.18 5.91
CA THR A 38 -12.56 -16.56 6.24
C THR A 38 -12.34 -16.47 7.75
N MET A 39 -13.36 -16.07 8.52
CA MET A 39 -13.25 -16.00 9.98
C MET A 39 -13.00 -17.38 10.63
N ALA A 40 -13.55 -18.46 10.07
CA ALA A 40 -13.29 -19.80 10.55
C ALA A 40 -11.84 -20.22 10.24
N ALA A 41 -11.32 -19.90 9.06
CA ALA A 41 -9.92 -20.11 8.71
C ALA A 41 -8.98 -19.35 9.66
N GLY A 42 -9.28 -18.08 9.96
CA GLY A 42 -8.53 -17.28 10.92
C GLY A 42 -8.48 -17.93 12.32
N ARG A 43 -9.61 -18.43 12.83
CA ARG A 43 -9.65 -19.15 14.10
C ARG A 43 -8.79 -20.41 14.12
N ARG A 44 -8.78 -21.18 13.02
CA ARG A 44 -7.95 -22.39 12.91
C ARG A 44 -6.47 -22.05 12.78
N LEU A 45 -6.13 -20.95 12.10
CA LEU A 45 -4.76 -20.47 11.96
C LEU A 45 -4.15 -20.11 13.32
N MET A 46 -4.92 -19.49 14.22
CA MET A 46 -4.47 -19.14 15.58
C MET A 46 -4.05 -20.34 16.43
N THR A 47 -4.48 -21.56 16.08
CA THR A 47 -4.15 -22.81 16.80
C THR A 47 -3.38 -23.80 15.93
N ALA A 48 -2.94 -23.40 14.73
CA ALA A 48 -2.23 -24.28 13.82
C ALA A 48 -0.84 -24.64 14.39
N SER A 49 -0.49 -25.92 14.32
CA SER A 49 0.78 -26.45 14.82
C SER A 49 1.74 -26.69 13.65
N GLY A 50 2.37 -25.61 13.16
CA GLY A 50 3.34 -25.65 12.06
C GLY A 50 2.78 -25.21 10.71
N VAL A 51 3.69 -25.07 9.73
CA VAL A 51 3.41 -24.55 8.39
C VAL A 51 2.37 -25.39 7.64
N GLU A 52 2.48 -26.72 7.69
CA GLU A 52 1.54 -27.62 7.00
C GLU A 52 0.11 -27.46 7.51
N ALA A 53 -0.07 -27.45 8.84
CA ALA A 53 -1.37 -27.25 9.47
C ALA A 53 -1.95 -25.87 9.17
N ALA A 54 -1.10 -24.83 9.13
CA ALA A 54 -1.48 -23.48 8.77
C ALA A 54 -1.96 -23.39 7.31
N ILE A 55 -1.24 -24.00 6.36
CA ILE A 55 -1.68 -24.13 4.97
C ILE A 55 -3.05 -24.82 4.91
N ALA A 56 -3.21 -25.96 5.57
CA ALA A 56 -4.50 -26.67 5.59
C ALA A 56 -5.66 -25.80 6.12
N ALA A 57 -5.42 -25.02 7.18
CA ALA A 57 -6.40 -24.09 7.74
C ALA A 57 -6.84 -23.00 6.74
N LEU A 58 -5.92 -22.53 5.90
CA LEU A 58 -6.16 -21.50 4.90
C LEU A 58 -7.01 -21.96 3.71
N ARG A 59 -7.40 -23.25 3.62
CA ARG A 59 -8.37 -23.74 2.62
C ARG A 59 -9.72 -23.01 2.70
N ASP A 60 -10.12 -22.60 3.90
CA ASP A 60 -11.38 -21.91 4.16
C ASP A 60 -11.23 -20.38 4.11
N PHE A 61 -10.04 -19.86 3.81
CA PHE A 61 -9.80 -18.44 3.65
C PHE A 61 -10.31 -17.98 2.28
N ARG A 62 -11.42 -17.22 2.25
CA ARG A 62 -12.10 -16.86 1.00
C ARG A 62 -11.77 -15.46 0.54
N VAL A 63 -11.77 -14.48 1.44
CA VAL A 63 -11.67 -13.07 1.06
C VAL A 63 -11.08 -12.20 2.16
N PRO A 64 -10.51 -11.03 1.80
CA PRO A 64 -9.92 -10.73 0.49
C PRO A 64 -8.67 -11.59 0.29
N MET A 65 -8.32 -11.96 -0.95
CA MET A 65 -7.07 -12.71 -1.21
C MET A 65 -5.85 -11.93 -0.66
N GLN A 66 -4.98 -12.60 0.08
CA GLN A 66 -3.80 -12.01 0.72
C GLN A 66 -2.56 -12.83 0.42
N ASN A 67 -1.38 -12.19 0.37
CA ASN A 67 -0.11 -12.90 0.45
C ASN A 67 0.17 -13.25 1.91
N ILE A 68 0.20 -14.54 2.24
CA ILE A 68 0.47 -15.01 3.61
C ILE A 68 1.83 -15.71 3.62
N LEU A 69 2.75 -15.14 4.40
CA LEU A 69 4.01 -15.77 4.75
C LEU A 69 3.85 -16.52 6.08
N LEU A 70 4.31 -17.76 6.11
CA LEU A 70 4.25 -18.67 7.23
C LEU A 70 5.68 -19.10 7.57
N ALA A 71 5.95 -19.26 8.86
CA ALA A 71 7.17 -19.85 9.36
C ALA A 71 6.85 -20.57 10.68
N ASP A 72 7.60 -21.63 11.00
CA ASP A 72 7.45 -22.34 12.28
C ASP A 72 8.78 -22.64 12.97
N ALA A 73 8.69 -23.14 14.21
CA ALA A 73 9.84 -23.40 15.07
C ALA A 73 10.76 -24.53 14.57
N THR A 74 10.34 -25.31 13.56
CA THR A 74 11.19 -26.33 12.92
C THR A 74 12.12 -25.73 11.87
N GLY A 75 11.86 -24.47 11.47
CA GLY A 75 12.58 -23.77 10.40
C GLY A 75 11.87 -23.84 9.04
N ALA A 76 10.71 -24.50 8.95
CA ALA A 76 9.91 -24.51 7.73
C ALA A 76 9.35 -23.12 7.43
N ILE A 77 9.34 -22.73 6.15
CA ILE A 77 8.75 -21.48 5.67
C ILE A 77 7.85 -21.73 4.46
N ALA A 78 6.78 -20.96 4.36
CA ALA A 78 5.91 -21.02 3.19
C ALA A 78 5.33 -19.67 2.81
N PHE A 79 5.08 -19.53 1.52
CA PHE A 79 4.23 -18.52 0.94
C PHE A 79 2.98 -19.21 0.42
N ILE A 80 1.82 -18.61 0.68
CA ILE A 80 0.57 -18.97 0.03
C ILE A 80 -0.26 -17.71 -0.18
N ALA A 81 -0.93 -17.63 -1.33
CA ALA A 81 -1.90 -16.57 -1.60
C ALA A 81 -3.33 -17.13 -1.59
N PRO A 82 -3.92 -17.41 -0.40
CA PRO A 82 -5.22 -18.03 -0.33
C PRO A 82 -6.32 -17.00 -0.61
N GLY A 83 -7.41 -17.48 -1.21
CA GLY A 83 -8.57 -16.68 -1.54
C GLY A 83 -9.44 -17.38 -2.57
N ARG A 84 -10.69 -16.95 -2.66
CA ARG A 84 -11.62 -17.39 -3.68
C ARG A 84 -11.38 -16.55 -4.93
N VAL A 85 -10.82 -17.17 -5.97
CA VAL A 85 -10.54 -16.52 -7.26
C VAL A 85 -11.50 -17.07 -8.31
N PRO A 86 -12.37 -16.24 -8.92
CA PRO A 86 -13.29 -16.69 -9.95
C PRO A 86 -12.54 -17.02 -11.24
N VAL A 87 -12.86 -18.18 -11.81
CA VAL A 87 -12.48 -18.49 -13.20
C VAL A 87 -13.48 -17.78 -14.10
N ARG A 88 -13.00 -16.86 -14.92
CA ARG A 88 -13.79 -16.19 -15.95
C ARG A 88 -13.65 -16.94 -17.27
N ASN A 89 -14.74 -17.00 -18.02
CA ASN A 89 -14.76 -17.59 -19.37
C ASN A 89 -13.61 -17.04 -20.23
N ASP A 90 -13.01 -17.87 -21.08
CA ASP A 90 -11.96 -17.47 -22.03
C ASP A 90 -12.44 -16.47 -23.08
N ALA A 91 -13.74 -16.50 -23.40
CA ALA A 91 -14.38 -15.49 -24.23
C ALA A 91 -14.57 -14.12 -23.52
N SER A 92 -14.33 -14.01 -22.21
CA SER A 92 -14.41 -12.74 -21.49
C SER A 92 -13.28 -11.82 -21.95
N ALA A 93 -13.62 -10.81 -22.75
CA ALA A 93 -12.67 -9.86 -23.31
C ALA A 93 -12.02 -8.98 -22.24
N THR A 94 -12.78 -8.62 -21.20
CA THR A 94 -12.30 -7.69 -20.16
C THR A 94 -11.58 -8.41 -19.03
N LYS A 95 -11.84 -9.71 -18.82
CA LYS A 95 -11.40 -10.49 -17.66
C LYS A 95 -11.65 -9.76 -16.32
N GLY A 96 -12.67 -8.88 -16.27
CA GLY A 96 -13.03 -8.08 -15.10
C GLY A 96 -12.16 -6.84 -14.85
N VAL A 97 -11.29 -6.44 -15.78
CA VAL A 97 -10.49 -5.20 -15.69
C VAL A 97 -11.35 -3.94 -15.90
N VAL A 98 -12.38 -4.05 -16.72
CA VAL A 98 -13.37 -3.00 -16.96
C VAL A 98 -14.80 -3.60 -16.91
N PRO A 99 -15.84 -2.78 -16.67
CA PRO A 99 -17.22 -3.26 -16.69
C PRO A 99 -17.55 -4.02 -17.98
N ALA A 100 -18.31 -5.10 -17.85
CA ALA A 100 -18.70 -5.96 -18.96
C ALA A 100 -20.23 -6.00 -19.12
N ARG A 101 -20.69 -6.47 -20.29
CA ARG A 101 -22.12 -6.59 -20.61
C ARG A 101 -22.74 -7.80 -19.94
N GLY A 102 -23.25 -7.63 -18.72
CA GLY A 102 -23.75 -8.71 -17.88
C GLY A 102 -24.94 -9.53 -18.44
N TRP A 103 -25.57 -9.09 -19.54
CA TRP A 103 -26.68 -9.79 -20.20
C TRP A 103 -26.24 -10.79 -21.28
N THR A 104 -24.99 -10.73 -21.73
CA THR A 104 -24.47 -11.58 -22.82
C THR A 104 -24.05 -12.97 -22.35
N GLY A 105 -23.76 -13.14 -21.06
CA GLY A 105 -23.26 -14.39 -20.49
C GLY A 105 -21.78 -14.69 -20.79
N THR A 106 -21.09 -13.86 -21.58
CA THR A 106 -19.67 -14.09 -21.95
C THR A 106 -18.70 -13.84 -20.82
N ASP A 107 -19.07 -12.99 -19.85
CA ASP A 107 -18.19 -12.54 -18.76
C ASP A 107 -18.55 -13.16 -17.40
N GLU A 108 -19.34 -14.24 -17.43
CA GLU A 108 -19.75 -14.97 -16.24
C GLU A 108 -18.56 -15.68 -15.55
N TRP A 109 -18.69 -15.88 -14.24
CA TRP A 109 -17.79 -16.75 -13.50
C TRP A 109 -18.22 -18.20 -13.73
N ILE A 110 -17.33 -19.02 -14.27
CA ILE A 110 -17.60 -20.42 -14.64
C ILE A 110 -17.10 -21.42 -13.59
N GLY A 111 -16.56 -20.92 -12.49
CA GLY A 111 -16.06 -21.73 -11.39
C GLY A 111 -15.06 -20.97 -10.53
N TRP A 112 -14.29 -21.72 -9.75
CA TRP A 112 -13.28 -21.20 -8.85
C TRP A 112 -11.94 -21.87 -9.14
N VAL A 113 -10.86 -21.10 -9.02
CA VAL A 113 -9.52 -21.69 -9.02
C VAL A 113 -9.44 -22.71 -7.88
N PRO A 114 -9.07 -23.98 -8.15
CA PRO A 114 -8.96 -24.98 -7.10
C PRO A 114 -7.95 -24.55 -6.03
N TYR A 115 -8.25 -24.78 -4.76
CA TYR A 115 -7.35 -24.40 -3.65
C TYR A 115 -5.91 -24.92 -3.86
N ALA A 116 -5.77 -26.17 -4.31
CA ALA A 116 -4.47 -26.81 -4.58
C ALA A 116 -3.68 -26.10 -5.68
N ALA A 117 -4.35 -25.36 -6.58
CA ALA A 117 -3.73 -24.60 -7.65
C ALA A 117 -3.45 -23.15 -7.29
N LEU A 118 -3.86 -22.66 -6.10
CA LEU A 118 -3.53 -21.30 -5.69
C LEU A 118 -2.01 -21.11 -5.53
N PRO A 119 -1.48 -19.90 -5.80
CA PRO A 119 -0.05 -19.64 -5.75
C PRO A 119 0.53 -19.99 -4.38
N ARG A 120 1.58 -20.82 -4.37
CA ARG A 120 2.25 -21.26 -3.14
C ARG A 120 3.71 -21.62 -3.41
N ARG A 121 4.54 -21.47 -2.39
CA ARG A 121 5.93 -21.98 -2.33
C ARG A 121 6.17 -22.47 -0.92
N VAL A 122 6.73 -23.67 -0.76
CA VAL A 122 7.04 -24.27 0.56
C VAL A 122 8.51 -24.65 0.53
N ASP A 123 9.25 -24.25 1.56
CA ASP A 123 10.68 -24.52 1.76
C ASP A 123 11.52 -24.34 0.47
N PRO A 124 11.59 -23.10 -0.07
CA PRO A 124 12.40 -22.84 -1.24
C PRO A 124 13.87 -23.16 -0.96
N ALA A 125 14.58 -23.64 -1.99
CA ALA A 125 15.96 -24.14 -1.84
C ALA A 125 16.96 -23.07 -1.37
N ASP A 126 16.69 -21.79 -1.62
CA ASP A 126 17.51 -20.68 -1.15
C ASP A 126 17.15 -20.20 0.27
N GLY A 127 16.09 -20.74 0.88
CA GLY A 127 15.66 -20.43 2.24
C GLY A 127 15.07 -19.03 2.41
N LEU A 128 14.69 -18.36 1.33
CA LEU A 128 14.21 -16.97 1.35
C LEU A 128 12.78 -16.87 0.80
N LEU A 129 11.94 -16.10 1.50
CA LEU A 129 10.62 -15.70 1.01
C LEU A 129 10.38 -14.22 1.33
N ALA A 130 9.97 -13.47 0.33
CA ALA A 130 9.56 -12.08 0.44
C ALA A 130 8.36 -11.82 -0.47
N THR A 131 7.50 -10.88 -0.07
CA THR A 131 6.41 -10.36 -0.91
C THR A 131 6.20 -8.89 -0.56
N ALA A 132 5.97 -8.07 -1.57
CA ALA A 132 5.71 -6.64 -1.52
C ALA A 132 4.71 -6.21 -2.62
N ASN A 133 3.64 -6.98 -2.80
CA ASN A 133 2.51 -6.72 -3.73
C ASN A 133 2.85 -6.84 -5.23
N GLU A 134 4.06 -7.30 -5.56
CA GLU A 134 4.50 -7.64 -6.89
C GLU A 134 3.74 -8.83 -7.48
N LYS A 135 3.97 -9.10 -8.77
CA LYS A 135 3.42 -10.29 -9.44
C LYS A 135 3.96 -11.57 -8.80
N ILE A 136 3.05 -12.35 -8.21
CA ILE A 136 3.37 -13.57 -7.43
C ILE A 136 3.36 -14.89 -8.23
N VAL A 137 3.15 -14.82 -9.54
CA VAL A 137 3.04 -16.00 -10.41
C VAL A 137 3.87 -15.84 -11.69
N GLY A 138 4.45 -16.96 -12.15
CA GLY A 138 5.17 -17.05 -13.42
C GLY A 138 4.24 -17.04 -14.64
N SER A 139 4.83 -17.02 -15.84
CA SER A 139 4.10 -17.05 -17.11
C SER A 139 3.41 -18.40 -17.39
N ASP A 140 3.84 -19.45 -16.70
CA ASP A 140 3.33 -20.82 -16.76
C ASP A 140 2.11 -21.05 -15.86
N TYR A 141 1.76 -20.09 -14.99
CA TYR A 141 0.60 -20.22 -14.11
C TYR A 141 -0.71 -20.20 -14.92
N PRO A 142 -1.54 -21.27 -14.83
CA PRO A 142 -2.62 -21.48 -15.79
C PRO A 142 -3.88 -20.67 -15.53
N TYR A 143 -3.96 -19.95 -14.40
CA TYR A 143 -5.16 -19.20 -14.02
C TYR A 143 -4.91 -17.69 -14.07
N TYR A 144 -5.86 -16.96 -14.63
CA TYR A 144 -5.86 -15.51 -14.57
C TYR A 144 -6.18 -15.03 -13.14
N LEU A 145 -5.32 -14.18 -12.57
CA LEU A 145 -5.55 -13.52 -11.27
C LEU A 145 -5.97 -12.06 -11.46
N THR A 146 -5.08 -11.26 -12.02
CA THR A 146 -5.28 -9.83 -12.28
C THR A 146 -4.27 -9.34 -13.32
N ARG A 147 -4.56 -8.19 -13.96
CA ARG A 147 -3.57 -7.40 -14.73
C ARG A 147 -2.93 -6.28 -13.91
N ASP A 148 -3.53 -5.94 -12.78
CA ASP A 148 -3.08 -4.87 -11.90
C ASP A 148 -2.12 -5.43 -10.84
N TRP A 149 -0.83 -5.17 -11.03
CA TRP A 149 0.25 -5.60 -10.15
C TRP A 149 1.07 -4.37 -9.74
N THR A 150 1.55 -4.36 -8.50
CA THR A 150 2.56 -3.37 -8.12
C THR A 150 3.87 -3.69 -8.85
N PRO A 151 4.59 -2.69 -9.40
CA PRO A 151 5.94 -2.90 -9.91
C PRO A 151 6.87 -3.55 -8.87
N PRO A 152 7.83 -4.38 -9.27
CA PRO A 152 8.57 -5.26 -8.35
C PRO A 152 9.62 -4.55 -7.50
N TYR A 153 9.84 -3.24 -7.68
CA TYR A 153 10.93 -2.48 -7.06
C TYR A 153 11.14 -2.73 -5.55
N ARG A 154 10.06 -2.82 -4.77
CA ARG A 154 10.16 -3.12 -3.32
C ARG A 154 10.54 -4.56 -3.05
N ALA A 155 9.95 -5.51 -3.78
CA ALA A 155 10.29 -6.92 -3.66
C ALA A 155 11.75 -7.16 -4.04
N ASP A 156 12.22 -6.54 -5.13
CA ASP A 156 13.60 -6.60 -5.58
C ASP A 156 14.55 -5.97 -4.56
N ARG A 157 14.17 -4.86 -3.93
CA ARG A 157 14.97 -4.24 -2.85
C ARG A 157 15.06 -5.14 -1.62
N ILE A 158 13.97 -5.79 -1.23
CA ILE A 158 13.96 -6.76 -0.13
C ILE A 158 14.86 -7.95 -0.48
N ASP A 159 14.75 -8.51 -1.68
CA ASP A 159 15.59 -9.63 -2.14
C ASP A 159 17.08 -9.25 -2.16
N GLN A 160 17.43 -8.04 -2.64
CA GLN A 160 18.80 -7.51 -2.57
C GLN A 160 19.34 -7.49 -1.14
N LEU A 161 18.56 -7.00 -0.18
CA LEU A 161 18.98 -6.89 1.22
C LEU A 161 19.03 -8.26 1.92
N LEU A 162 18.12 -9.17 1.57
CA LEU A 162 18.12 -10.55 2.08
C LEU A 162 19.32 -11.35 1.55
N ARG A 163 19.74 -11.13 0.30
CA ARG A 163 20.89 -11.82 -0.30
C ARG A 163 22.23 -11.18 0.02
N ALA A 164 22.24 -9.93 0.50
CA ALA A 164 23.47 -9.22 0.85
C ALA A 164 24.21 -9.84 2.05
N GLN A 165 23.53 -10.68 2.85
CA GLN A 165 24.14 -11.38 3.97
C GLN A 165 23.56 -12.81 4.09
N ALA A 166 24.39 -13.76 4.53
CA ALA A 166 23.98 -15.16 4.63
C ALA A 166 23.08 -15.45 5.84
N ARG A 167 23.11 -14.60 6.87
CA ARG A 167 22.34 -14.75 8.11
C ARG A 167 21.83 -13.40 8.53
N HIS A 168 20.56 -13.36 8.91
CA HIS A 168 19.90 -12.17 9.42
C HIS A 168 19.58 -12.33 10.89
N ASP A 169 19.74 -11.25 11.65
CA ASP A 169 19.21 -11.09 12.99
C ASP A 169 18.10 -10.03 13.02
N ARG A 170 17.54 -9.78 14.20
CA ARG A 170 16.47 -8.80 14.39
C ARG A 170 16.90 -7.39 13.98
N ASP A 171 18.14 -7.01 14.22
CA ASP A 171 18.63 -5.66 13.94
C ASP A 171 18.75 -5.45 12.42
N SER A 172 19.20 -6.48 11.69
CA SER A 172 19.22 -6.45 10.22
C SER A 172 17.83 -6.37 9.60
N PHE A 173 16.83 -7.07 10.18
CA PHE A 173 15.43 -6.96 9.74
C PHE A 173 14.82 -5.60 10.10
N ALA A 174 15.17 -5.03 11.25
CA ALA A 174 14.75 -3.67 11.63
C ALA A 174 15.31 -2.64 10.65
N ALA A 175 16.61 -2.73 10.33
CA ALA A 175 17.23 -1.87 9.32
C ALA A 175 16.53 -2.00 7.95
N MET A 176 16.16 -3.22 7.54
CA MET A 176 15.43 -3.46 6.29
C MET A 176 14.03 -2.81 6.29
N GLN A 177 13.28 -2.88 7.39
CA GLN A 177 11.96 -2.24 7.51
C GLN A 177 12.01 -0.70 7.42
N HIS A 178 13.20 -0.12 7.61
CA HIS A 178 13.47 1.31 7.57
C HIS A 178 14.32 1.74 6.36
N ASP A 179 14.56 0.84 5.40
CA ASP A 179 15.30 1.15 4.18
C ASP A 179 14.49 2.12 3.30
N THR A 180 15.07 3.30 3.06
CA THR A 180 14.44 4.37 2.28
C THR A 180 14.88 4.37 0.81
N VAL A 181 15.77 3.46 0.41
CA VAL A 181 16.22 3.35 -0.98
C VAL A 181 15.08 2.83 -1.85
N SER A 182 14.71 3.61 -2.86
CA SER A 182 13.68 3.23 -3.84
C SER A 182 14.29 2.94 -5.21
N LEU A 183 14.17 1.69 -5.66
CA LEU A 183 14.61 1.30 -7.01
C LEU A 183 13.72 1.94 -8.09
N GLU A 184 12.45 2.21 -7.78
CA GLU A 184 11.53 2.97 -8.64
C GLU A 184 12.06 4.39 -8.88
N VAL A 185 12.44 5.07 -7.79
CA VAL A 185 12.99 6.42 -7.82
C VAL A 185 14.28 6.45 -8.62
N ARG A 186 15.20 5.50 -8.39
CA ARG A 186 16.44 5.40 -9.18
C ARG A 186 16.14 5.28 -10.68
N ALA A 187 15.28 4.33 -11.05
CA ALA A 187 14.96 4.06 -12.45
C ALA A 187 14.36 5.29 -13.17
N LEU A 188 13.35 5.92 -12.56
CA LEU A 188 12.71 7.09 -13.15
C LEU A 188 13.62 8.31 -13.16
N LYS A 189 14.30 8.60 -12.04
CA LYS A 189 15.26 9.70 -11.94
C LYS A 189 16.34 9.60 -13.02
N ASP A 190 16.92 8.43 -13.22
CA ASP A 190 17.96 8.22 -14.22
C ASP A 190 17.40 8.36 -15.66
N ALA A 191 16.17 7.90 -15.91
CA ALA A 191 15.51 8.11 -17.20
C ALA A 191 15.27 9.60 -17.49
N MET A 192 14.75 10.35 -16.51
CA MET A 192 14.51 11.79 -16.61
C MET A 192 15.82 12.57 -16.82
N LEU A 193 16.89 12.21 -16.10
CA LEU A 193 18.20 12.85 -16.24
C LEU A 193 18.86 12.56 -17.60
N ARG A 194 18.66 11.35 -18.16
CA ARG A 194 19.17 10.99 -19.49
C ARG A 194 18.41 11.70 -20.62
N ARG A 195 17.09 11.81 -20.52
CA ARG A 195 16.25 12.38 -21.57
C ARG A 195 16.23 13.91 -21.55
N GLY A 196 16.32 14.54 -20.38
CA GLY A 196 16.18 15.98 -20.21
C GLY A 196 17.31 16.83 -20.82
N ALA A 197 16.96 17.96 -21.44
CA ALA A 197 17.89 18.93 -22.00
C ALA A 197 18.22 20.05 -20.98
N PHE A 198 19.06 19.76 -19.99
CA PHE A 198 19.38 20.71 -18.92
C PHE A 198 20.47 21.72 -19.31
N GLN A 199 20.12 23.00 -19.48
CA GLN A 199 21.06 24.10 -19.79
C GLN A 199 21.42 24.92 -18.54
N GLY A 200 22.73 25.14 -18.31
CA GLY A 200 23.31 26.24 -17.48
C GLY A 200 22.96 26.30 -15.99
N ARG A 201 21.72 26.61 -15.63
CA ARG A 201 21.31 27.08 -14.29
C ARG A 201 21.23 25.99 -13.20
N HIS A 202 21.09 24.72 -13.59
CA HIS A 202 20.89 23.60 -12.65
C HIS A 202 22.09 22.65 -12.55
N GLY A 203 23.27 23.01 -13.06
CA GLY A 203 24.41 22.08 -13.13
C GLY A 203 24.72 21.38 -11.80
N ALA A 204 24.77 22.13 -10.69
CA ALA A 204 25.01 21.59 -9.36
C ALA A 204 23.84 20.74 -8.82
N LEU A 205 22.59 21.13 -9.08
CA LEU A 205 21.41 20.36 -8.66
C LEU A 205 21.33 19.04 -9.44
N ARG A 206 21.55 19.10 -10.76
CA ARG A 206 21.57 17.92 -11.63
C ARG A 206 22.66 16.94 -11.20
N ALA A 207 23.86 17.43 -10.88
CA ALA A 207 24.93 16.59 -10.34
C ALA A 207 24.50 15.93 -9.02
N ALA A 208 23.91 16.70 -8.10
CA ALA A 208 23.41 16.15 -6.84
C ALA A 208 22.29 15.12 -7.01
N LEU A 209 21.40 15.28 -8.00
CA LEU A 209 20.39 14.27 -8.35
C LEU A 209 21.03 13.05 -9.02
N ALA A 210 22.01 13.25 -9.91
CA ALA A 210 22.71 12.14 -10.56
C ALA A 210 23.44 11.26 -9.53
N ASP A 211 24.15 11.88 -8.59
CA ASP A 211 24.92 11.20 -7.53
C ASP A 211 24.03 10.61 -6.42
N TRP A 212 22.79 11.10 -6.27
CA TRP A 212 21.86 10.61 -5.26
C TRP A 212 21.38 9.20 -5.59
N ASP A 213 21.53 8.29 -4.63
CA ASP A 213 21.22 6.87 -4.78
C ASP A 213 19.72 6.56 -4.59
N GLY A 214 18.81 7.52 -4.71
CA GLY A 214 17.37 7.29 -4.53
C GLY A 214 16.95 6.96 -3.10
N ALA A 215 17.82 7.15 -2.09
CA ALA A 215 17.42 7.09 -0.68
C ALA A 215 16.47 8.24 -0.35
N MET A 216 15.21 7.92 -0.06
CA MET A 216 14.16 8.86 0.35
C MET A 216 14.34 9.32 1.80
N ASP A 217 15.56 9.67 2.17
CA ASP A 217 15.94 10.12 3.50
C ASP A 217 15.32 11.50 3.78
N GLY A 218 14.67 11.62 4.94
CA GLY A 218 14.05 12.84 5.42
C GLY A 218 15.01 14.02 5.55
N ALA A 219 16.30 13.77 5.78
CA ALA A 219 17.30 14.82 5.95
C ALA A 219 17.83 15.40 4.62
N LEU A 220 17.55 14.75 3.49
CA LEU A 220 18.07 15.13 2.19
C LEU A 220 17.12 16.08 1.43
N PRO A 221 17.65 17.03 0.63
CA PRO A 221 16.84 17.83 -0.29
C PRO A 221 16.38 17.06 -1.54
N GLN A 222 17.17 16.08 -2.00
CA GLN A 222 16.93 15.39 -3.27
C GLN A 222 15.56 14.71 -3.37
N PRO A 223 15.04 14.01 -2.33
CA PRO A 223 13.71 13.40 -2.40
C PRO A 223 12.60 14.43 -2.63
N LEU A 224 12.66 15.58 -1.95
CA LEU A 224 11.68 16.65 -2.12
C LEU A 224 11.70 17.20 -3.55
N ILE A 225 12.90 17.50 -4.06
CA ILE A 225 13.08 18.05 -5.39
C ILE A 225 12.62 17.05 -6.45
N TYR A 226 12.96 15.77 -6.28
CA TYR A 226 12.55 14.71 -7.18
C TYR A 226 11.02 14.56 -7.23
N ILE A 227 10.34 14.49 -6.09
CA ILE A 227 8.87 14.36 -6.05
C ILE A 227 8.21 15.57 -6.70
N ALA A 228 8.68 16.79 -6.39
CA ALA A 228 8.18 18.01 -7.02
C ALA A 228 8.42 18.03 -8.54
N TRP A 229 9.58 17.54 -8.99
CA TRP A 229 9.93 17.47 -10.41
C TRP A 229 9.08 16.44 -11.17
N VAL A 230 8.91 15.24 -10.63
CA VAL A 230 8.01 14.21 -11.20
C VAL A 230 6.59 14.74 -11.30
N HIS A 231 6.14 15.45 -10.28
CA HIS A 231 4.81 16.03 -10.25
C HIS A 231 4.65 17.15 -11.29
N ALA A 232 5.59 18.09 -11.40
CA ALA A 232 5.56 19.14 -12.42
C ALA A 232 5.68 18.56 -13.84
N PHE A 233 6.44 17.47 -14.01
CA PHE A 233 6.54 16.77 -15.28
C PHE A 233 5.20 16.12 -15.66
N ALA A 234 4.56 15.42 -14.72
CA ALA A 234 3.24 14.85 -14.93
C ALA A 234 2.19 15.93 -15.25
N GLU A 235 2.23 17.10 -14.61
CA GLU A 235 1.33 18.20 -14.95
C GLU A 235 1.49 18.66 -16.40
N ARG A 236 2.73 18.80 -16.88
CA ARG A 236 3.01 19.24 -18.26
C ARG A 236 2.72 18.18 -19.33
N LEU A 237 2.60 16.90 -18.95
CA LEU A 237 2.43 15.76 -19.86
C LEU A 237 1.00 15.21 -19.89
N PHE A 238 0.13 15.68 -19.00
CA PHE A 238 -1.21 15.10 -18.85
C PHE A 238 -2.32 16.14 -18.81
N ALA A 239 -2.00 17.38 -18.40
CA ALA A 239 -3.04 18.37 -18.16
C ALA A 239 -3.72 18.80 -19.46
N ASP A 240 -2.99 18.83 -20.57
CA ASP A 240 -3.51 19.20 -21.88
C ASP A 240 -4.32 18.07 -22.53
N GLU A 241 -3.91 16.80 -22.39
CA GLU A 241 -4.63 15.67 -22.98
C GLU A 241 -5.85 15.25 -22.15
N LEU A 242 -5.77 15.33 -20.82
CA LEU A 242 -6.86 14.91 -19.93
C LEU A 242 -7.82 16.06 -19.60
N GLY A 243 -7.40 17.31 -19.77
CA GLY A 243 -8.20 18.50 -19.43
C GLY A 243 -8.80 18.42 -18.02
N PRO A 244 -10.12 18.59 -17.83
CA PRO A 244 -10.76 18.53 -16.51
C PRO A 244 -10.56 17.19 -15.76
N LEU A 245 -10.26 16.09 -16.47
CA LEU A 245 -10.02 14.79 -15.84
C LEU A 245 -8.68 14.74 -15.12
N PHE A 246 -7.72 15.60 -15.46
CA PHE A 246 -6.39 15.61 -14.88
C PHE A 246 -6.42 15.72 -13.34
N ALA A 247 -7.31 16.56 -12.80
CA ALA A 247 -7.45 16.74 -11.35
C ALA A 247 -7.74 15.43 -10.59
N ARG A 248 -8.45 14.48 -11.23
CA ARG A 248 -8.75 13.16 -10.66
C ARG A 248 -7.62 12.15 -10.83
N HIS A 249 -6.67 12.43 -11.73
CA HIS A 249 -5.57 11.54 -12.09
C HIS A 249 -4.19 12.08 -11.65
N ARG A 250 -4.14 13.17 -10.88
CA ARG A 250 -2.95 13.81 -10.31
C ARG A 250 -2.26 12.97 -9.21
N ALA A 251 -1.88 11.74 -9.54
CA ALA A 251 -1.20 10.81 -8.65
C ALA A 251 0.25 10.59 -9.09
N ASN A 252 1.06 9.97 -8.23
CA ASN A 252 2.36 9.46 -8.65
C ASN A 252 2.16 8.34 -9.70
N LYS A 253 2.60 8.59 -10.94
CA LYS A 253 2.52 7.66 -12.07
C LYS A 253 3.91 7.23 -12.54
N ALA A 254 4.82 6.98 -11.60
CA ALA A 254 6.24 6.77 -11.89
C ALA A 254 6.49 5.69 -12.97
N ASP A 255 5.79 4.56 -12.90
CA ASP A 255 5.92 3.47 -13.88
C ASP A 255 5.51 3.89 -15.30
N PHE A 256 4.37 4.57 -15.43
CA PHE A 256 3.93 5.10 -16.72
C PHE A 256 4.90 6.17 -17.26
N LEU A 257 5.34 7.10 -16.40
CA LEU A 257 6.32 8.13 -16.80
C LEU A 257 7.65 7.50 -17.23
N TYR A 258 8.08 6.42 -16.56
CA TYR A 258 9.25 5.67 -16.97
C TYR A 258 9.07 5.08 -18.37
N HIS A 259 7.90 4.53 -18.69
CA HIS A 259 7.60 4.03 -20.04
C HIS A 259 7.59 5.15 -21.09
N VAL A 260 6.98 6.30 -20.80
CA VAL A 260 7.05 7.49 -21.68
C VAL A 260 8.49 7.89 -22.00
N LEU A 261 9.38 7.82 -21.03
CA LEU A 261 10.77 8.25 -21.20
C LEU A 261 11.69 7.20 -21.84
N THR A 262 11.25 5.95 -21.95
CA THR A 262 12.12 4.83 -22.36
C THR A 262 11.60 4.00 -23.52
N GLN A 263 10.36 4.23 -23.97
CA GLN A 263 9.72 3.43 -25.03
C GLN A 263 9.07 4.32 -26.08
N GLU A 264 9.48 4.14 -27.34
CA GLU A 264 9.00 4.92 -28.49
C GLU A 264 7.48 4.85 -28.69
N THR A 265 6.83 3.76 -28.25
CA THR A 265 5.38 3.60 -28.34
C THR A 265 4.59 4.65 -27.55
N PHE A 266 5.25 5.34 -26.61
CA PHE A 266 4.65 6.38 -25.78
C PHE A 266 5.09 7.81 -26.18
N ASP A 267 5.89 7.97 -27.24
CA ASP A 267 6.42 9.29 -27.66
C ASP A 267 5.33 10.32 -28.01
N ALA A 268 4.12 9.85 -28.31
CA ALA A 268 2.97 10.74 -28.56
C ALA A 268 2.56 11.55 -27.32
N TRP A 269 2.87 11.08 -26.11
CA TRP A 269 2.63 11.82 -24.87
C TRP A 269 3.64 12.94 -24.66
N CYS A 270 4.77 12.93 -25.34
CA CYS A 270 5.80 13.96 -25.23
C CYS A 270 5.48 15.23 -26.04
N ASP A 271 4.32 15.29 -26.71
CA ASP A 271 3.90 16.38 -27.59
C ASP A 271 2.72 17.13 -26.96
N ASP A 272 2.88 18.42 -26.66
CA ASP A 272 1.77 19.29 -26.22
C ASP A 272 0.87 19.60 -27.42
N VAL A 273 -0.27 18.89 -27.48
CA VAL A 273 -1.22 18.97 -28.60
C VAL A 273 -1.91 20.33 -28.72
N THR A 274 -1.78 21.21 -27.72
CA THR A 274 -2.32 22.59 -27.75
C THR A 274 -1.36 23.57 -28.42
N THR A 275 -0.09 23.19 -28.62
CA THR A 275 0.91 24.00 -29.31
C THR A 275 0.91 23.75 -30.83
N VAL A 276 0.06 24.49 -31.56
CA VAL A 276 -0.17 24.33 -33.02
C VAL A 276 1.10 24.58 -33.88
N ALA A 277 2.13 25.23 -33.34
CA ALA A 277 3.30 25.68 -34.10
C ALA A 277 4.63 24.99 -33.71
N MET A 278 4.64 24.09 -32.72
CA MET A 278 5.88 23.46 -32.23
C MET A 278 5.55 22.10 -31.61
N ARG A 279 6.24 21.05 -32.04
CA ARG A 279 6.22 19.77 -31.33
C ARG A 279 7.21 19.86 -30.18
N GLU A 280 6.74 19.83 -28.95
CA GLU A 280 7.63 19.76 -27.79
C GLU A 280 8.31 18.37 -27.75
N ASP A 281 9.53 18.31 -27.20
CA ASP A 281 10.20 17.04 -26.89
C ASP A 281 10.18 16.88 -25.37
N CYS A 282 9.99 15.65 -24.88
CA CYS A 282 10.11 15.29 -23.48
C CYS A 282 11.40 15.86 -22.85
N ALA A 283 12.47 16.00 -23.64
CA ALA A 283 13.71 16.63 -23.21
C ALA A 283 13.52 18.08 -22.70
N GLU A 284 12.75 18.91 -23.42
CA GLU A 284 12.46 20.29 -23.03
C GLU A 284 11.44 20.35 -21.89
N ILE A 285 10.38 19.54 -21.97
CA ILE A 285 9.34 19.46 -20.94
C ILE A 285 9.96 19.10 -19.58
N LEU A 286 10.86 18.13 -19.54
CA LEU A 286 11.58 17.73 -18.33
C LEU A 286 12.43 18.88 -17.74
N ALA A 287 13.12 19.63 -18.58
CA ALA A 287 13.94 20.75 -18.14
C ALA A 287 13.06 21.86 -17.54
N ARG A 288 11.97 22.22 -18.23
CA ARG A 288 11.00 23.22 -17.74
C ARG A 288 10.30 22.75 -16.46
N ALA A 289 9.94 21.47 -16.36
CA ALA A 289 9.36 20.90 -15.15
C ALA A 289 10.30 21.01 -13.94
N LEU A 290 11.61 20.81 -14.14
CA LEU A 290 12.59 20.98 -13.07
C LEU A 290 12.67 22.45 -12.64
N ASP A 291 12.58 23.37 -13.59
CA ASP A 291 12.55 24.81 -13.33
C ASP A 291 11.34 25.21 -12.49
N ASP A 292 10.15 24.73 -12.85
CA ASP A 292 8.91 24.99 -12.13
C ASP A 292 8.96 24.41 -10.71
N ALA A 293 9.42 23.17 -10.59
CA ALA A 293 9.53 22.49 -9.30
C ALA A 293 10.48 23.25 -8.35
N VAL A 294 11.65 23.65 -8.82
CA VAL A 294 12.62 24.42 -8.02
C VAL A 294 12.09 25.81 -7.69
N ALA A 295 11.42 26.49 -8.63
CA ALA A 295 10.84 27.81 -8.39
C ALA A 295 9.72 27.77 -7.33
N ALA A 296 8.82 26.78 -7.43
CA ALA A 296 7.75 26.57 -6.46
C ALA A 296 8.31 26.25 -5.06
N LEU A 297 9.26 25.32 -4.98
CA LEU A 297 9.89 24.97 -3.70
C LEU A 297 10.69 26.15 -3.12
N ALA A 298 11.34 26.97 -3.94
CA ALA A 298 12.10 28.13 -3.45
C ALA A 298 11.21 29.21 -2.80
N HIS A 299 9.95 29.31 -3.23
CA HIS A 299 8.97 30.20 -2.60
C HIS A 299 8.62 29.75 -1.18
N GLU A 300 8.52 28.44 -0.94
CA GLU A 300 8.10 27.86 0.34
C GLU A 300 9.26 27.56 1.30
N GLN A 301 10.37 27.05 0.76
CA GLN A 301 11.51 26.50 1.51
C GLN A 301 12.74 27.44 1.51
N GLY A 302 12.65 28.57 0.80
CA GLY A 302 13.74 29.53 0.62
C GLY A 302 14.67 29.19 -0.56
N ARG A 303 15.55 30.12 -0.93
CA ARG A 303 16.27 30.11 -2.22
C ARG A 303 17.40 29.08 -2.36
N ASP A 304 17.93 28.55 -1.24
CA ASP A 304 19.04 27.59 -1.26
C ASP A 304 18.52 26.16 -1.10
N TRP A 305 18.44 25.46 -2.23
CA TRP A 305 17.93 24.08 -2.28
C TRP A 305 18.70 23.09 -1.41
N ARG A 306 19.96 23.38 -1.09
CA ARG A 306 20.81 22.51 -0.25
C ARG A 306 20.34 22.44 1.19
N ARG A 307 19.51 23.39 1.63
CA ARG A 307 18.99 23.48 3.00
C ARG A 307 17.61 22.85 3.14
N TRP A 308 16.97 22.49 2.03
CA TRP A 308 15.67 21.84 2.05
C TRP A 308 15.81 20.43 2.61
N ARG A 309 14.75 19.96 3.26
CA ARG A 309 14.69 18.62 3.82
C ARG A 309 13.36 17.99 3.46
N TRP A 310 13.39 16.76 2.98
CA TRP A 310 12.19 16.01 2.67
C TRP A 310 11.24 15.93 3.87
N ALA A 311 11.78 15.63 5.05
CA ALA A 311 11.02 15.51 6.28
C ALA A 311 10.31 16.82 6.68
N ASP A 312 10.80 18.00 6.30
CA ASP A 312 10.19 19.28 6.72
C ASP A 312 8.76 19.42 6.18
N VAL A 313 8.49 18.86 5.00
CA VAL A 313 7.15 18.87 4.36
C VAL A 313 6.50 17.50 4.29
N HIS A 314 7.28 16.42 4.36
CA HIS A 314 6.75 15.06 4.31
C HIS A 314 6.39 14.53 5.69
N ARG A 315 5.10 14.59 5.99
CA ARG A 315 4.57 14.24 7.31
C ARG A 315 3.58 13.10 7.20
N MET A 316 3.69 12.12 8.07
CA MET A 316 2.60 11.20 8.39
C MET A 316 1.58 11.95 9.21
N VAL A 317 0.35 12.11 8.72
CA VAL A 317 -0.73 12.76 9.47
C VAL A 317 -1.85 11.76 9.72
N HIS A 318 -2.00 11.34 10.97
CA HIS A 318 -3.16 10.58 11.42
C HIS A 318 -4.29 11.55 11.73
N GLN A 319 -5.22 11.69 10.79
CA GLN A 319 -6.41 12.52 10.95
C GLN A 319 -7.49 11.76 11.73
N HIS A 320 -8.15 12.46 12.65
CA HIS A 320 -9.34 12.00 13.31
C HIS A 320 -10.57 12.54 12.57
N GLN A 321 -11.24 11.69 11.81
CA GLN A 321 -12.46 12.08 11.10
C GLN A 321 -13.68 12.06 12.06
N PRO A 322 -14.49 13.13 12.19
CA PRO A 322 -14.43 14.44 11.48
C PRO A 322 -13.70 15.55 12.27
N MET A 323 -13.20 15.29 13.49
CA MET A 323 -12.64 16.33 14.39
C MET A 323 -11.45 17.10 13.81
N SER A 324 -10.66 16.47 12.94
CA SER A 324 -9.56 17.09 12.21
C SER A 324 -9.99 18.15 11.20
N ASP A 325 -11.23 18.09 10.72
CA ASP A 325 -11.76 19.05 9.75
C ASP A 325 -12.09 20.40 10.42
N ALA A 326 -12.16 20.43 11.76
CA ALA A 326 -12.28 21.64 12.55
C ALA A 326 -10.87 22.10 13.03
N PRO A 327 -10.30 23.20 12.47
CA PRO A 327 -8.93 23.61 12.80
C PRO A 327 -8.67 23.86 14.30
N ALA A 328 -9.70 24.30 15.04
CA ALA A 328 -9.63 24.52 16.48
C ALA A 328 -9.46 23.23 17.30
N LEU A 329 -9.82 22.07 16.73
CA LEU A 329 -9.74 20.75 17.37
C LEU A 329 -8.57 19.92 16.82
N ALA A 330 -8.12 20.19 15.60
CA ALA A 330 -7.06 19.43 14.93
C ALA A 330 -5.83 19.17 15.82
N TRP A 331 -5.34 20.16 16.55
CA TRP A 331 -4.16 19.99 17.43
C TRP A 331 -4.34 18.94 18.54
N LEU A 332 -5.57 18.68 18.99
CA LEU A 332 -5.87 17.71 20.04
C LEU A 332 -5.97 16.29 19.47
N PHE A 333 -6.59 16.14 18.30
CA PHE A 333 -6.94 14.84 17.73
C PHE A 333 -5.97 14.37 16.63
N GLU A 334 -5.24 15.27 15.98
CA GLU A 334 -4.26 14.90 14.97
C GLU A 334 -2.94 14.46 15.60
N LEU A 335 -2.33 13.43 15.00
CA LEU A 335 -0.94 13.07 15.22
C LEU A 335 -0.19 13.30 13.91
N ALA A 336 0.76 14.23 13.92
CA ALA A 336 1.62 14.50 12.78
C ALA A 336 3.07 14.19 13.13
N MET A 337 3.78 13.50 12.24
CA MET A 337 5.20 13.19 12.39
C MET A 337 5.92 13.38 11.08
N HIS A 338 7.03 14.12 11.11
CA HIS A 338 7.97 14.20 10.00
C HIS A 338 8.62 12.83 9.76
N GLN A 339 8.70 12.40 8.51
CA GLN A 339 9.27 11.10 8.14
C GLN A 339 10.10 11.18 6.87
N GLY A 340 11.05 10.24 6.74
CA GLY A 340 11.59 9.85 5.44
C GLY A 340 10.68 8.80 4.78
N GLY A 341 11.26 8.02 3.89
CA GLY A 341 10.52 7.05 3.11
C GLY A 341 9.87 7.70 1.88
N GLY A 342 9.35 6.86 1.00
CA GLY A 342 8.81 7.33 -0.27
C GLY A 342 8.12 6.26 -1.08
N PRO A 343 7.62 6.60 -2.28
CA PRO A 343 7.15 5.63 -3.26
C PRO A 343 8.24 4.62 -3.63
N GLY A 344 7.87 3.35 -3.74
CA GLY A 344 8.78 2.27 -4.15
C GLY A 344 9.90 1.89 -3.16
N ALA A 345 10.02 2.57 -2.00
CA ALA A 345 10.93 2.20 -0.91
C ALA A 345 10.30 1.13 0.01
N ILE A 346 11.12 0.43 0.81
CA ILE A 346 10.59 -0.50 1.84
C ILE A 346 9.91 0.30 2.95
N ASP A 347 10.51 1.40 3.41
CA ASP A 347 9.84 2.38 4.26
C ASP A 347 8.86 3.22 3.42
N VAL A 348 7.71 2.62 3.14
CA VAL A 348 6.69 3.18 2.24
C VAL A 348 6.12 4.49 2.80
N ALA A 349 6.12 5.52 1.97
CA ALA A 349 5.48 6.80 2.27
C ALA A 349 5.01 7.49 0.98
N TYR A 350 3.73 7.40 0.62
CA TYR A 350 3.23 8.01 -0.62
C TYR A 350 2.75 9.44 -0.38
N PRO A 351 3.27 10.45 -1.10
CA PRO A 351 2.76 11.81 -1.02
C PRO A 351 1.36 11.90 -1.64
N GLY A 352 0.47 12.62 -0.97
CA GLY A 352 -0.89 12.91 -1.44
C GLY A 352 -0.94 14.06 -2.44
N LEU A 353 -0.33 13.92 -3.62
CA LEU A 353 -0.14 15.00 -4.60
C LEU A 353 -1.43 15.70 -5.08
N SER A 354 -2.59 15.04 -5.00
CA SER A 354 -3.91 15.64 -5.28
C SER A 354 -4.54 16.39 -4.10
N THR A 355 -3.92 16.40 -2.93
CA THR A 355 -4.50 16.98 -1.70
C THR A 355 -4.03 18.42 -1.49
N PRO A 356 -4.70 19.21 -0.63
CA PRO A 356 -4.23 20.55 -0.27
C PRO A 356 -2.84 20.58 0.39
N ARG A 357 -2.34 19.44 0.89
CA ARG A 357 -1.00 19.28 1.46
C ARG A 357 -0.26 18.21 0.65
N PRO A 358 0.24 18.55 -0.56
CA PRO A 358 0.64 17.58 -1.58
C PRO A 358 1.79 16.67 -1.15
N PHE A 359 2.61 17.10 -0.20
CA PHE A 359 3.73 16.34 0.33
C PHE A 359 3.40 15.56 1.61
N ASP A 360 2.23 15.71 2.24
CA ASP A 360 1.88 14.84 3.37
C ASP A 360 1.75 13.38 2.88
N SER A 361 2.22 12.44 3.70
CA SER A 361 2.12 11.02 3.43
C SER A 361 0.69 10.53 3.69
N VAL A 362 0.06 9.94 2.67
CA VAL A 362 -1.30 9.39 2.74
C VAL A 362 -1.32 7.87 2.90
N ILE A 363 -0.17 7.21 2.69
CA ILE A 363 0.00 5.76 2.84
C ILE A 363 1.34 5.53 3.54
N GLY A 364 1.36 4.71 4.58
CA GLY A 364 2.57 4.26 5.26
C GLY A 364 2.31 3.05 6.17
N PRO A 365 3.35 2.52 6.83
CA PRO A 365 3.20 1.30 7.62
C PRO A 365 2.43 1.57 8.92
N SER A 366 1.25 0.97 9.03
CA SER A 366 0.40 1.02 10.22
C SER A 366 0.87 0.08 11.34
N TYR A 367 1.76 -0.85 11.02
CA TYR A 367 2.32 -1.83 11.94
C TYR A 367 3.65 -2.36 11.40
N ARG A 368 4.62 -2.56 12.28
CA ARG A 368 5.87 -3.26 11.98
C ARG A 368 6.09 -4.34 13.04
N ALA A 369 6.57 -5.51 12.61
CA ALA A 369 6.91 -6.60 13.51
C ALA A 369 8.09 -7.44 13.01
N ILE A 370 8.84 -8.00 13.94
CA ILE A 370 9.92 -8.96 13.71
C ILE A 370 9.71 -10.09 14.70
N TYR A 371 9.47 -11.29 14.20
CA TYR A 371 9.15 -12.45 15.02
C TYR A 371 10.40 -13.32 15.19
N ASP A 372 10.84 -13.50 16.44
CA ASP A 372 11.88 -14.46 16.78
C ASP A 372 11.21 -15.76 17.21
N LEU A 373 11.20 -16.76 16.32
CA LEU A 373 10.53 -18.05 16.57
C LEU A 373 11.29 -18.93 17.57
N ALA A 374 12.57 -18.69 17.79
CA ALA A 374 13.35 -19.38 18.81
C ALA A 374 13.12 -18.76 20.20
N GLN A 375 12.87 -17.44 20.26
CA GLN A 375 12.59 -16.70 21.48
C GLN A 375 11.40 -15.74 21.28
N PRO A 376 10.14 -16.22 21.34
CA PRO A 376 8.96 -15.38 21.04
C PRO A 376 8.87 -14.09 21.86
N ASP A 377 9.26 -14.11 23.14
CA ASP A 377 9.28 -12.93 24.03
C ASP A 377 10.30 -11.84 23.61
N GLN A 378 11.21 -12.16 22.69
CA GLN A 378 12.21 -11.26 22.12
C GLN A 378 11.79 -10.66 20.77
N SER A 379 10.56 -10.96 20.32
CA SER A 379 9.95 -10.38 19.12
C SER A 379 9.68 -8.89 19.30
N LEU A 380 9.77 -8.15 18.20
CA LEU A 380 9.69 -6.69 18.17
C LEU A 380 8.42 -6.25 17.47
N TYR A 381 7.77 -5.20 17.99
CA TYR A 381 6.48 -4.69 17.52
C TYR A 381 6.44 -3.17 17.62
N VAL A 382 5.77 -2.49 16.70
CA VAL A 382 5.43 -1.07 16.86
C VAL A 382 4.26 -0.68 15.96
N ILE A 383 3.44 0.27 16.42
CA ILE A 383 2.45 1.01 15.63
C ILE A 383 2.78 2.51 15.70
N PRO A 384 2.40 3.32 14.69
CA PRO A 384 2.78 4.73 14.63
C PRO A 384 2.05 5.63 15.66
N THR A 385 1.03 5.12 16.35
CA THR A 385 0.21 5.88 17.30
C THR A 385 0.40 5.40 18.74
N GLY A 386 -0.61 4.77 19.33
CA GLY A 386 -0.64 4.19 20.65
C GLY A 386 -1.82 3.22 20.71
N GLN A 387 -1.85 2.34 21.69
CA GLN A 387 -2.83 1.25 21.74
C GLN A 387 -4.28 1.74 21.96
N SER A 388 -4.47 2.97 22.46
CA SER A 388 -5.79 3.53 22.77
C SER A 388 -6.30 4.43 21.65
N GLY A 389 -7.55 4.26 21.24
CA GLY A 389 -8.24 5.21 20.36
C GLY A 389 -8.84 6.44 21.07
N GLN A 390 -8.65 6.57 22.39
CA GLN A 390 -9.22 7.66 23.19
C GLN A 390 -8.21 8.84 23.26
N PRO A 391 -8.51 10.03 22.72
CA PRO A 391 -7.55 11.14 22.60
C PRO A 391 -6.89 11.60 23.90
N LEU A 392 -7.61 11.49 25.03
CA LEU A 392 -7.12 11.87 26.36
C LEU A 392 -6.38 10.75 27.09
N SER A 393 -6.29 9.55 26.51
CA SER A 393 -5.52 8.46 27.07
C SER A 393 -4.03 8.72 26.93
N ARG A 394 -3.24 8.41 27.97
CA ARG A 394 -1.76 8.41 27.86
C ARG A 394 -1.25 7.44 26.78
N HIS A 395 -2.06 6.43 26.42
CA HIS A 395 -1.75 5.44 25.40
C HIS A 395 -2.32 5.78 24.01
N TYR A 396 -2.74 7.02 23.79
CA TYR A 396 -3.23 7.47 22.48
C TYR A 396 -2.09 7.63 21.45
N ARG A 397 -0.91 8.03 21.93
CA ARG A 397 0.22 8.44 21.08
C ARG A 397 1.59 8.09 21.67
N ASP A 398 1.65 7.25 22.69
CA ASP A 398 2.89 6.93 23.41
C ASP A 398 3.91 6.16 22.55
N LEU A 399 3.46 5.34 21.60
CA LEU A 399 4.34 4.62 20.67
C LEU A 399 4.86 5.47 19.52
N SER A 400 4.22 6.61 19.22
CA SER A 400 4.62 7.51 18.12
C SER A 400 6.07 7.96 18.20
N ARG A 401 6.57 8.27 19.41
CA ARG A 401 7.98 8.66 19.62
C ARG A 401 8.93 7.50 19.32
N ILE A 402 8.56 6.29 19.73
CA ILE A 402 9.35 5.07 19.52
C ILE A 402 9.38 4.75 18.03
N TRP A 403 8.22 4.75 17.37
CA TRP A 403 8.09 4.53 15.93
C TRP A 403 8.90 5.53 15.11
N ARG A 404 8.84 6.83 15.45
CA ARG A 404 9.60 7.89 14.77
C ARG A 404 11.11 7.73 14.95
N ALA A 405 11.53 7.21 16.11
CA ALA A 405 12.92 6.90 16.39
C ALA A 405 13.36 5.54 15.80
N GLN A 406 12.55 4.94 14.92
CA GLN A 406 12.81 3.62 14.32
C GLN A 406 12.97 2.50 15.37
N GLY A 407 12.31 2.67 16.51
CA GLY A 407 12.35 1.75 17.64
C GLY A 407 11.15 0.81 17.68
N TYR A 408 11.23 -0.16 18.61
CA TYR A 408 10.24 -1.20 18.80
C TYR A 408 9.97 -1.44 20.28
N VAL A 409 8.82 -2.05 20.58
CA VAL A 409 8.48 -2.61 21.89
C VAL A 409 8.45 -4.14 21.82
N ARG A 410 8.57 -4.79 22.97
CA ARG A 410 8.41 -6.24 23.12
C ARG A 410 7.06 -6.55 23.75
N ILE A 411 6.41 -7.62 23.31
CA ILE A 411 5.16 -8.11 23.88
C ILE A 411 5.43 -9.50 24.47
N PRO A 412 5.40 -9.66 25.80
CA PRO A 412 5.62 -10.97 26.41
C PRO A 412 4.45 -11.91 26.10
N THR A 413 4.77 -13.16 25.80
CA THR A 413 3.83 -14.26 25.56
C THR A 413 3.42 -14.95 26.87
N GLN A 414 4.25 -14.86 27.91
CA GLN A 414 3.94 -15.43 29.21
C GLN A 414 3.05 -14.50 30.05
N TRP A 415 1.95 -15.04 30.57
CA TRP A 415 0.98 -14.27 31.35
C TRP A 415 1.57 -13.58 32.58
N ALA A 416 2.50 -14.23 33.28
CA ALA A 416 3.14 -13.66 34.47
C ALA A 416 3.92 -12.37 34.11
N ALA A 417 4.74 -12.43 33.07
CA ALA A 417 5.48 -11.28 32.55
C ALA A 417 4.55 -10.22 31.93
N ALA A 418 3.50 -10.64 31.22
CA ALA A 418 2.48 -9.72 30.67
C ALA A 418 1.68 -8.98 31.75
N SER A 419 1.57 -9.55 32.95
CA SER A 419 0.89 -8.94 34.09
C SER A 419 1.81 -8.00 34.89
N GLU A 420 3.12 -8.08 34.68
CA GLU A 420 4.09 -7.20 35.32
C GLU A 420 4.00 -5.80 34.70
N GLY A 421 3.71 -4.78 35.52
CA GLY A 421 3.45 -3.42 35.03
C GLY A 421 2.04 -3.22 34.44
N ALA A 422 1.12 -4.16 34.63
CA ALA A 422 -0.27 -3.99 34.22
C ALA A 422 -0.91 -2.76 34.89
N LEU A 423 -1.62 -1.96 34.10
CA LEU A 423 -2.28 -0.72 34.55
C LEU A 423 -3.48 -0.97 35.47
N GLY A 424 -4.04 -2.18 35.39
CA GLY A 424 -5.21 -2.61 36.12
C GLY A 424 -5.71 -3.96 35.61
N ARG A 425 -6.61 -4.59 36.37
CA ARG A 425 -7.24 -5.85 36.01
C ARG A 425 -8.75 -5.68 35.94
N LEU A 426 -9.32 -5.82 34.74
CA LEU A 426 -10.77 -5.90 34.54
C LEU A 426 -11.20 -7.36 34.57
N THR A 427 -12.13 -7.70 35.47
CA THR A 427 -12.73 -9.05 35.52
C THR A 427 -14.16 -8.98 35.02
N LEU A 428 -14.41 -9.51 33.82
CA LEU A 428 -15.75 -9.66 33.28
C LEU A 428 -16.37 -10.96 33.80
N ARG A 429 -17.53 -10.87 34.45
CA ARG A 429 -18.29 -12.03 34.92
C ARG A 429 -19.58 -12.14 34.09
N PRO A 430 -19.98 -13.35 33.67
CA PRO A 430 -21.30 -13.55 33.09
C PRO A 430 -22.37 -12.99 34.05
N ALA A 431 -23.41 -12.37 33.49
CA ALA A 431 -24.58 -12.06 34.28
C ALA A 431 -25.15 -13.37 34.84
N LYS A 432 -25.53 -13.39 36.12
CA LYS A 432 -26.31 -14.51 36.67
C LYS A 432 -27.63 -14.56 35.89
N GLU A 433 -27.94 -15.71 35.33
CA GLU A 433 -29.27 -15.99 34.78
C GLU A 433 -30.30 -15.70 35.88
N LYS A 434 -31.33 -14.91 35.56
CA LYS A 434 -32.46 -14.75 36.48
C LYS A 434 -33.22 -16.08 36.50
N ASP A 435 -32.94 -16.93 37.48
CA ASP A 435 -33.79 -18.07 37.80
C ASP A 435 -35.20 -17.56 38.12
N GLY A 436 -36.16 -17.85 37.24
CA GLY A 436 -37.58 -17.72 37.51
C GLY A 436 -38.33 -16.65 36.72
N GLN A 437 -38.73 -16.98 35.49
CA GLN A 437 -40.04 -16.55 34.96
C GLN A 437 -40.56 -17.35 33.77
N HIS A 438 -40.17 -18.63 33.61
CA HIS A 438 -40.90 -19.57 32.73
C HIS A 438 -41.57 -20.65 33.58
N GLY A 439 -42.46 -20.19 34.46
CA GLY A 439 -43.51 -21.03 35.00
C GLY A 439 -44.42 -21.43 33.86
N ARG A 440 -44.26 -22.66 33.40
CA ARG A 440 -45.24 -23.41 32.61
C ARG A 440 -46.63 -23.25 33.26
N THR A 441 -47.57 -22.61 32.58
CA THR A 441 -48.99 -22.93 32.75
C THR A 441 -49.36 -23.95 31.70
N ALA A 442 -49.07 -25.22 32.00
CA ALA A 442 -49.85 -26.34 31.52
C ALA A 442 -50.90 -26.63 32.61
N GLY A 443 -52.17 -26.46 32.30
CA GLY A 443 -53.27 -26.68 33.25
C GLY A 443 -54.63 -26.41 32.63
N HIS A 444 -55.29 -27.49 32.21
CA HIS A 444 -56.65 -27.63 31.70
C HIS A 444 -57.71 -26.66 32.27
N ARG A 445 -58.54 -26.11 31.38
CA ARG A 445 -59.95 -26.52 31.19
C ARG A 445 -60.43 -26.18 29.78
#